data_AF-A0A6A5W147-F1
#
_entry.id   AF-A0A6A5W147-F1
#
_cell.length_a   1.000
_cell.length_b   1.000
_cell.length_c   1.000
_cell.angle_alpha   90.00
_cell.angle_beta   90.00
_cell.angle_gamma   90.00
#
_symmetry.space_group_name_H-M   'P 1'
#
loop_
_entity.id
_entity.type
_entity.pdbx_description
1 polymer ?
#
loop_
_entity_poly.entity_id
_entity_poly.type
_entity_poly.pdbx_seq_one_letter_code
_entity_poly.pdbx_strand_id
1 'polypeptide(L)'
;MYNPPYIFFHREEGYSWEEGTDPALHKLPTLNKATHDLLPSLTINVSRCDGLMTWLKTNDASLITDLTIFLDATTFQPRPERWCVLFDKLQHEATNIRNLSVYWDAEGPWHIGLGKSVVFVRGLALLKVKESVDIGGMYAKHWPRYLEEKMQLKPVNRDAVPGSVWIKMLRDYQRGTEHLNPWINPNDGKYDLPRSFPELV
;
A
#
# COMPACT_ATOMS: atom_id res chain seq x y z
N MET A 1 11.97 20.04 16.22
CA MET A 1 12.31 19.01 15.22
C MET A 1 11.36 19.21 14.07
N TYR A 2 11.87 19.36 12.85
CA TYR A 2 11.01 19.41 11.66
C TYR A 2 10.39 18.03 11.46
N ASN A 3 9.15 18.00 10.97
CA ASN A 3 8.58 16.74 10.48
C ASN A 3 9.46 16.22 9.33
N PRO A 4 9.58 14.89 9.19
CA PRO A 4 10.30 14.34 8.05
C PRO A 4 9.69 14.86 6.75
N PRO A 5 10.49 15.10 5.70
CA PRO A 5 9.99 15.55 4.41
C PRO A 5 9.02 14.52 3.81
N TYR A 6 7.94 15.00 3.17
CA TYR A 6 7.00 14.12 2.48
C TYR A 6 6.44 14.69 1.19
N ILE A 7 6.14 13.77 0.29
CA ILE A 7 5.68 14.03 -1.06
C ILE A 7 4.36 13.34 -1.29
N PHE A 8 3.40 14.06 -1.87
CA PHE A 8 2.12 13.49 -2.29
C PHE A 8 2.07 13.25 -3.80
N PHE A 9 1.60 12.08 -4.21
CA PHE A 9 1.32 11.71 -5.59
C PHE A 9 -0.17 11.42 -5.77
N HIS A 10 -0.94 12.49 -6.00
CA HIS A 10 -2.40 12.42 -6.17
C HIS A 10 -2.87 12.48 -7.63
N ARG A 11 -1.98 12.81 -8.59
CA ARG A 11 -2.29 12.94 -10.02
C ARG A 11 -1.13 12.42 -10.88
N GLU A 12 -1.40 12.17 -12.17
CA GLU A 12 -0.42 11.59 -13.11
C GLU A 12 0.84 12.45 -13.30
N GLU A 13 0.75 13.77 -13.11
CA GLU A 13 1.83 14.71 -13.42
C GLU A 13 2.30 15.56 -12.22
N GLY A 14 1.70 15.39 -11.04
CA GLY A 14 1.91 16.31 -9.92
C GLY A 14 2.45 15.61 -8.68
N TYR A 15 3.54 16.15 -8.15
CA TYR A 15 3.94 15.93 -6.77
C TYR A 15 4.01 17.27 -6.03
N SER A 16 3.57 17.29 -4.79
CA SER A 16 3.62 18.47 -3.93
C SER A 16 4.26 18.12 -2.59
N TRP A 17 5.11 19.01 -2.11
CA TRP A 17 5.65 19.02 -0.76
C TRP A 17 4.63 19.67 0.19
N GLU A 18 4.57 19.23 1.45
CA GLU A 18 3.70 19.90 2.45
C GLU A 18 4.44 21.01 3.22
N GLU A 19 3.67 21.91 3.82
CA GLU A 19 4.15 22.94 4.74
C GLU A 19 4.93 22.31 5.90
N GLY A 20 6.14 22.82 6.16
CA GLY A 20 7.04 22.30 7.20
C GLY A 20 8.14 21.35 6.70
N THR A 21 8.17 21.05 5.40
CA THR A 21 9.29 20.37 4.72
C THR A 21 10.57 21.24 4.75
N ASP A 22 11.75 20.62 4.76
CA ASP A 22 13.03 21.32 4.74
C ASP A 22 13.12 22.34 3.57
N PRO A 23 13.30 23.65 3.85
CA PRO A 23 13.35 24.69 2.83
C PRO A 23 14.49 24.53 1.80
N ALA A 24 15.55 23.79 2.14
CA ALA A 24 16.63 23.47 1.22
C ALA A 24 16.18 22.43 0.18
N LEU A 25 15.31 21.48 0.54
CA LEU A 25 14.80 20.47 -0.40
C LEU A 25 13.98 21.10 -1.54
N HIS A 26 13.19 22.14 -1.25
CA HIS A 26 12.46 22.90 -2.27
C HIS A 26 13.38 23.59 -3.29
N LYS A 27 14.64 23.86 -2.93
CA LYS A 27 15.63 24.49 -3.81
C LYS A 27 16.43 23.48 -4.62
N LEU A 28 16.30 22.18 -4.32
CA LEU A 28 17.00 21.14 -5.04
C LEU A 28 16.17 20.65 -6.24
N PRO A 29 16.79 20.50 -7.42
CA PRO A 29 16.07 20.02 -8.60
C PRO A 29 15.77 18.52 -8.56
N THR A 30 16.40 17.75 -7.66
CA THR A 30 16.17 16.32 -7.42
C THR A 30 16.64 15.96 -6.01
N LEU A 31 16.00 14.97 -5.37
CA LEU A 31 16.41 14.46 -4.06
C LEU A 31 17.79 13.82 -4.06
N ASN A 32 18.29 13.35 -5.20
CA ASN A 32 19.63 12.78 -5.32
C ASN A 32 20.75 13.80 -5.02
N LYS A 33 20.42 15.09 -4.98
CA LYS A 33 21.36 16.18 -4.64
C LYS A 33 21.24 16.65 -3.20
N ALA A 34 20.27 16.12 -2.44
CA ALA A 34 20.16 16.40 -1.02
C ALA A 34 21.29 15.70 -0.27
N THR A 35 21.88 16.38 0.69
CA THR A 35 22.85 15.75 1.58
C THR A 35 22.13 14.77 2.52
N HIS A 36 22.79 13.67 2.89
CA HIS A 36 22.16 12.58 3.64
C HIS A 36 21.58 12.99 5.00
N ASP A 37 22.11 14.06 5.60
CA ASP A 37 21.62 14.67 6.83
C ASP A 37 20.26 15.39 6.67
N LEU A 38 19.90 15.78 5.44
CA LEU A 38 18.61 16.42 5.12
C LEU A 38 17.49 15.39 4.87
N LEU A 39 17.84 14.11 4.71
CA LEU A 39 16.90 13.03 4.41
C LEU A 39 17.04 11.86 5.41
N PRO A 40 16.91 12.10 6.73
CA PRO A 40 16.94 11.00 7.71
C PRO A 40 15.78 10.02 7.50
N SER A 41 14.66 10.49 6.94
CA SER A 41 13.49 9.71 6.53
C SER A 41 12.70 10.50 5.47
N LEU A 42 12.21 9.82 4.43
CA LEU A 42 11.35 10.39 3.40
C LEU A 42 10.02 9.63 3.37
N THR A 43 8.93 10.35 3.59
CA THR A 43 7.59 9.78 3.49
C THR A 43 6.97 10.06 2.12
N ILE A 44 6.47 9.00 1.48
CA ILE A 44 5.79 9.09 0.19
C ILE A 44 4.33 8.72 0.40
N ASN A 45 3.43 9.63 0.06
CA ASN A 45 2.00 9.38 0.05
C ASN A 45 1.55 9.25 -1.41
N VAL A 46 1.01 8.11 -1.81
CA VAL A 46 0.62 7.85 -3.20
C VAL A 46 -0.84 7.43 -3.27
N SER A 47 -1.64 8.17 -4.04
CA SER A 47 -2.98 7.74 -4.44
C SER A 47 -3.10 7.38 -5.93
N ARG A 48 -2.09 7.75 -6.73
CA ARG A 48 -1.94 7.28 -8.11
C ARG A 48 -0.51 6.83 -8.40
N CYS A 49 -0.37 5.59 -8.86
CA CYS A 49 0.93 4.96 -9.13
C CYS A 49 1.77 5.70 -10.19
N ASP A 50 1.13 6.31 -11.19
CA ASP A 50 1.82 6.88 -12.36
C ASP A 50 2.70 8.11 -12.01
N GLY A 51 2.24 8.92 -11.06
CA GLY A 51 3.01 10.07 -10.58
C GLY A 51 4.30 9.64 -9.87
N LEU A 52 4.21 8.66 -8.96
CA LEU A 52 5.37 8.11 -8.27
C LEU A 52 6.31 7.40 -9.25
N MET A 53 5.77 6.62 -10.19
CA MET A 53 6.56 5.97 -11.24
C MET A 53 7.35 6.99 -12.08
N THR A 54 6.75 8.13 -12.41
CA THR A 54 7.43 9.21 -13.15
C THR A 54 8.52 9.84 -12.31
N TRP A 55 8.27 10.11 -11.03
CA TRP A 55 9.26 10.67 -10.12
C TRP A 55 10.46 9.74 -9.88
N LEU A 56 10.22 8.42 -9.80
CA LEU A 56 11.25 7.40 -9.67
C LEU A 56 12.13 7.23 -10.92
N LYS A 57 11.83 7.91 -12.04
CA LYS A 57 12.74 7.93 -13.21
C LYS A 57 14.02 8.72 -12.94
N THR A 58 13.98 9.68 -12.01
CA THR A 58 15.09 10.61 -11.76
C THR A 58 15.49 10.70 -10.29
N ASN A 59 14.83 9.98 -9.38
CA ASN A 59 15.12 9.97 -7.95
C ASN A 59 15.33 8.54 -7.44
N ASP A 60 16.22 8.39 -6.46
CA ASP A 60 16.53 7.09 -5.87
C ASP A 60 15.42 6.63 -4.92
N ALA A 61 14.82 5.47 -5.23
CA ALA A 61 13.78 4.84 -4.42
C ALA A 61 14.30 4.41 -3.04
N SER A 62 15.62 4.19 -2.89
CA SER A 62 16.25 3.79 -1.63
C SER A 62 16.12 4.85 -0.54
N LEU A 63 15.81 6.10 -0.89
CA LEU A 63 15.56 7.18 0.06
C LEU A 63 14.20 7.03 0.77
N ILE A 64 13.27 6.27 0.21
CA ILE A 64 11.92 6.10 0.77
C ILE A 64 12.00 5.23 2.03
N THR A 65 11.63 5.82 3.16
CA THR A 65 11.53 5.12 4.45
C THR A 65 10.10 4.83 4.85
N ASP A 66 9.16 5.68 4.45
CA ASP A 66 7.76 5.56 4.84
C ASP A 66 6.90 5.66 3.58
N LEU A 67 6.03 4.69 3.36
CA LEU A 67 5.17 4.64 2.18
C LEU A 67 3.71 4.54 2.63
N THR A 68 2.90 5.52 2.27
CA THR A 68 1.44 5.48 2.41
C THR A 68 0.82 5.29 1.05
N ILE A 69 -0.02 4.27 0.90
CA ILE A 69 -0.82 4.03 -0.30
C ILE A 69 -2.27 4.32 0.05
N PHE A 70 -2.84 5.37 -0.57
CA PHE A 70 -4.23 5.75 -0.40
C PHE A 70 -5.03 5.37 -1.65
N LEU A 71 -5.97 4.46 -1.52
CA LEU A 71 -6.75 3.96 -2.66
C LEU A 71 -8.08 4.68 -2.70
N ASP A 72 -8.09 5.85 -3.36
CA ASP A 72 -9.23 6.75 -3.53
C ASP A 72 -10.49 5.99 -3.97
N ALA A 73 -11.65 6.28 -3.40
CA ALA A 73 -12.91 5.63 -3.76
C ALA A 73 -13.55 6.17 -5.05
N THR A 74 -12.79 6.21 -6.15
CA THR A 74 -13.25 6.80 -7.42
C THR A 74 -13.30 5.76 -8.54
N THR A 75 -14.11 6.03 -9.57
CA THR A 75 -14.15 5.24 -10.82
C THR A 75 -12.90 5.42 -11.67
N PHE A 76 -12.05 6.41 -11.37
CA PHE A 76 -10.83 6.73 -12.10
C PHE A 76 -9.56 6.19 -11.44
N GLN A 77 -9.69 5.18 -10.57
CA GLN A 77 -8.54 4.52 -9.96
C GLN A 77 -7.69 3.82 -11.02
N PRO A 78 -6.34 3.86 -10.87
CA PRO A 78 -5.47 3.02 -11.67
C PRO A 78 -5.84 1.55 -11.51
N ARG A 79 -5.78 0.79 -12.60
CA ARG A 79 -6.02 -0.64 -12.55
C ARG A 79 -5.00 -1.34 -11.63
N PRO A 80 -5.36 -2.45 -10.97
CA PRO A 80 -4.46 -3.20 -10.10
C PRO A 80 -3.10 -3.53 -10.73
N GLU A 81 -3.06 -3.81 -12.03
CA GLU A 81 -1.84 -4.17 -12.75
C GLU A 81 -0.83 -3.02 -12.79
N ARG A 82 -1.31 -1.76 -12.87
CA ARG A 82 -0.42 -0.59 -12.81
C ARG A 82 0.24 -0.44 -11.44
N TRP A 83 -0.49 -0.75 -10.37
CA TRP A 83 0.07 -0.81 -9.02
C TRP A 83 1.12 -1.92 -8.90
N CYS A 84 0.89 -3.09 -9.49
CA CYS A 84 1.87 -4.16 -9.49
C CYS A 84 3.20 -3.75 -10.15
N VAL A 85 3.16 -2.97 -11.23
CA VAL A 85 4.38 -2.43 -11.86
C VAL A 85 5.15 -1.52 -10.90
N LEU A 86 4.45 -0.66 -10.17
CA LEU A 86 5.07 0.16 -9.13
C LEU A 86 5.66 -0.69 -8.00
N PHE A 87 4.93 -1.69 -7.53
CA PHE A 87 5.40 -2.56 -6.44
C PHE A 87 6.62 -3.39 -6.83
N ASP A 88 6.66 -3.91 -8.06
CA ASP A 88 7.83 -4.60 -8.60
C ASP A 88 9.06 -3.69 -8.59
N LYS A 89 8.92 -2.44 -9.07
CA LYS A 89 10.01 -1.46 -9.01
C LYS A 89 10.46 -1.18 -7.56
N LEU A 90 9.52 -0.92 -6.66
CA LEU A 90 9.82 -0.63 -5.25
C LEU A 90 10.45 -1.83 -4.52
N GLN A 91 10.04 -3.06 -4.82
CA GLN A 91 10.63 -4.27 -4.24
C GLN A 91 12.13 -4.41 -4.56
N HIS A 92 12.55 -3.95 -5.74
CA HIS A 92 13.93 -4.01 -6.19
C HIS A 92 14.75 -2.80 -5.74
N GLU A 93 14.16 -1.60 -5.77
CA GLU A 93 14.91 -0.35 -5.61
C GLU A 93 14.72 0.32 -4.23
N ALA A 94 13.53 0.21 -3.62
CA ALA A 94 13.21 0.87 -2.36
C ALA A 94 13.66 0.02 -1.15
N THR A 95 14.97 -0.11 -0.99
CA THR A 95 15.60 -1.00 -0.01
C THR A 95 15.46 -0.56 1.45
N ASN A 96 14.92 0.63 1.72
CA ASN A 96 14.84 1.22 3.06
C ASN A 96 13.43 1.49 3.58
N ILE A 97 12.39 0.95 2.94
CA ILE A 97 11.02 1.07 3.46
C ILE A 97 10.95 0.42 4.85
N ARG A 98 10.70 1.26 5.85
CA ARG A 98 10.48 0.89 7.25
C ARG A 98 9.01 0.70 7.53
N ASN A 99 8.19 1.68 7.14
CA ASN A 99 6.78 1.72 7.46
C ASN A 99 5.94 1.73 6.18
N LEU A 100 4.93 0.88 6.15
CA LEU A 100 3.92 0.84 5.10
C LEU A 100 2.56 1.13 5.71
N SER A 101 1.82 2.08 5.16
CA SER A 101 0.41 2.32 5.48
C SER A 101 -0.43 2.16 4.22
N VAL A 102 -1.53 1.42 4.29
CA VAL A 102 -2.44 1.23 3.16
C VAL A 102 -3.87 1.50 3.58
N TYR A 103 -4.50 2.47 2.93
CA TYR A 103 -5.89 2.83 3.21
C TYR A 103 -6.76 2.58 1.97
N TRP A 104 -7.77 1.73 2.12
CA TRP A 104 -8.76 1.45 1.08
C TRP A 104 -9.98 2.33 1.29
N ASP A 105 -10.05 3.44 0.57
CA ASP A 105 -11.17 4.37 0.73
C ASP A 105 -12.48 3.78 0.18
N ALA A 106 -13.60 4.33 0.67
CA ALA A 106 -14.93 3.96 0.21
C ALA A 106 -15.89 5.15 0.15
N GLU A 107 -16.53 5.32 -1.01
CA GLU A 107 -17.59 6.28 -1.29
C GLU A 107 -18.86 5.50 -1.63
N GLY A 108 -19.71 5.32 -0.61
CA GLY A 108 -20.93 4.54 -0.72
C GLY A 108 -20.69 3.03 -0.96
N PRO A 109 -21.72 2.28 -1.38
CA PRO A 109 -21.62 0.82 -1.51
C PRO A 109 -20.97 0.34 -2.82
N TRP A 110 -20.75 1.24 -3.78
CA TRP A 110 -20.33 0.91 -5.15
C TRP A 110 -18.88 1.27 -5.44
N HIS A 111 -18.37 2.36 -4.84
CA HIS A 111 -17.01 2.81 -5.04
C HIS A 111 -16.22 2.49 -3.80
N ILE A 112 -15.63 1.31 -3.85
CA ILE A 112 -14.77 0.82 -2.79
C ILE A 112 -13.48 0.59 -3.52
N GLY A 113 -12.37 1.12 -3.00
CA GLY A 113 -11.06 1.07 -3.65
C GLY A 113 -10.65 -0.34 -4.11
N LEU A 114 -9.37 -0.56 -4.34
CA LEU A 114 -8.87 -1.91 -4.68
C LEU A 114 -8.99 -2.96 -3.53
N GLY A 115 -9.91 -2.78 -2.57
CA GLY A 115 -10.12 -3.57 -1.36
C GLY A 115 -10.59 -5.01 -1.59
N LYS A 116 -11.16 -5.30 -2.77
CA LYS A 116 -11.48 -6.67 -3.25
C LYS A 116 -10.48 -7.20 -4.27
N SER A 117 -9.47 -6.43 -4.66
CA SER A 117 -8.52 -6.83 -5.70
C SER A 117 -7.45 -7.77 -5.16
N VAL A 118 -7.56 -9.05 -5.52
CA VAL A 118 -6.53 -10.06 -5.23
C VAL A 118 -5.21 -9.73 -5.94
N VAL A 119 -5.27 -9.21 -7.16
CA VAL A 119 -4.07 -8.80 -7.92
C VAL A 119 -3.30 -7.73 -7.16
N PHE A 120 -4.00 -6.71 -6.64
CA PHE A 120 -3.39 -5.63 -5.88
C PHE A 120 -2.72 -6.13 -4.60
N VAL A 121 -3.43 -6.90 -3.76
CA VAL A 121 -2.88 -7.33 -2.46
C VAL A 121 -1.67 -8.26 -2.62
N ARG A 122 -1.65 -9.05 -3.70
CA ARG A 122 -0.49 -9.87 -4.06
C ARG A 122 0.72 -9.04 -4.45
N GLY A 123 0.54 -8.04 -5.30
CA GLY A 123 1.62 -7.13 -5.66
C GLY A 123 2.12 -6.36 -4.43
N LEU A 124 1.20 -5.89 -3.59
CA LEU A 124 1.54 -5.19 -2.35
C LEU A 124 2.42 -6.05 -1.44
N ALA A 125 2.07 -7.33 -1.29
CA ALA A 125 2.79 -8.31 -0.46
C ALA A 125 4.25 -8.54 -0.87
N LEU A 126 4.67 -8.08 -2.05
CA LEU A 126 6.05 -8.19 -2.51
C LEU A 126 6.99 -7.13 -1.91
N LEU A 127 6.44 -6.05 -1.33
CA LEU A 127 7.25 -4.99 -0.73
C LEU A 127 8.07 -5.49 0.46
N LYS A 128 9.33 -5.06 0.53
CA LYS A 128 10.27 -5.41 1.62
C LYS A 128 10.20 -4.35 2.73
N VAL A 129 9.19 -4.46 3.58
CA VAL A 129 8.96 -3.55 4.71
C VAL A 129 9.70 -4.06 5.96
N LYS A 130 10.31 -3.17 6.74
CA LYS A 130 11.19 -3.55 7.86
C LYS A 130 10.58 -3.43 9.26
N GLU A 131 9.69 -2.48 9.50
CA GLU A 131 9.28 -2.11 10.87
C GLU A 131 7.77 -2.28 11.11
N SER A 132 6.91 -1.71 10.25
CA SER A 132 5.46 -1.76 10.49
C SER A 132 4.62 -1.77 9.23
N VAL A 133 3.44 -2.40 9.34
CA VAL A 133 2.38 -2.40 8.32
C VAL A 133 1.08 -1.95 8.96
N ASP A 134 0.56 -0.81 8.53
CA ASP A 134 -0.75 -0.30 8.91
C ASP A 134 -1.74 -0.49 7.75
N ILE A 135 -2.96 -0.90 8.09
CA ILE A 135 -4.05 -1.09 7.11
C ILE A 135 -5.32 -0.40 7.57
N GLY A 136 -6.07 0.24 6.69
CA GLY A 136 -7.28 0.99 7.04
C GLY A 136 -8.33 0.99 5.95
N GLY A 137 -9.53 1.44 6.27
CA GLY A 137 -10.65 1.50 5.32
C GLY A 137 -11.30 0.14 5.01
N MET A 138 -11.75 -0.06 3.77
CA MET A 138 -12.59 -1.19 3.33
C MET A 138 -11.80 -2.22 2.52
N TYR A 139 -11.33 -3.27 3.18
CA TYR A 139 -10.58 -4.37 2.57
C TYR A 139 -11.20 -5.74 2.86
N ALA A 140 -10.96 -6.69 1.95
CA ALA A 140 -11.51 -8.02 2.05
C ALA A 140 -10.88 -8.84 3.19
N LYS A 141 -11.64 -9.81 3.68
CA LYS A 141 -11.43 -10.52 4.95
C LYS A 141 -10.04 -11.13 5.11
N HIS A 142 -9.48 -11.64 4.02
CA HIS A 142 -8.21 -12.39 4.03
C HIS A 142 -6.95 -11.51 4.01
N TRP A 143 -7.08 -10.21 3.78
CA TRP A 143 -5.94 -9.32 3.49
C TRP A 143 -4.98 -9.21 4.67
N PRO A 144 -5.44 -8.98 5.92
CA PRO A 144 -4.53 -8.87 7.06
C PRO A 144 -3.68 -10.14 7.26
N ARG A 145 -4.31 -11.31 7.21
CA ARG A 145 -3.63 -12.60 7.38
C ARG A 145 -2.64 -12.89 6.25
N TYR A 146 -3.03 -12.57 5.01
CA TYR A 146 -2.16 -12.76 3.86
C TYR A 146 -0.92 -11.86 3.93
N LEU A 147 -1.11 -10.59 4.26
CA LEU A 147 -0.01 -9.64 4.42
C LEU A 147 0.91 -10.03 5.60
N GLU A 148 0.35 -10.48 6.72
CA GLU A 148 1.12 -11.01 7.86
C GLU A 148 2.06 -12.14 7.44
N GLU A 149 1.53 -13.14 6.71
CA GLU A 149 2.33 -14.27 6.25
C GLU A 149 3.40 -13.86 5.24
N LYS A 150 3.08 -12.98 4.28
CA LYS A 150 4.02 -12.63 3.21
C LYS A 150 5.08 -11.61 3.63
N MET A 151 4.71 -10.66 4.47
CA MET A 151 5.62 -9.61 4.92
C MET A 151 6.30 -9.94 6.25
N GLN A 152 5.88 -10.99 6.96
CA GLN A 152 6.38 -11.35 8.30
C GLN A 152 6.22 -10.22 9.33
N LEU A 153 5.22 -9.36 9.11
CA LEU A 153 4.86 -8.22 9.95
C LEU A 153 3.35 -8.25 10.16
N LYS A 154 2.90 -8.20 11.42
CA LYS A 154 1.48 -8.21 11.75
C LYS A 154 0.83 -6.87 11.35
N PRO A 155 -0.11 -6.85 10.38
CA PRO A 155 -0.78 -5.61 10.01
C PRO A 155 -1.67 -5.10 11.14
N VAL A 156 -1.61 -3.79 11.40
CA VAL A 156 -2.43 -3.14 12.42
C VAL A 156 -3.47 -2.25 11.76
N ASN A 157 -4.74 -2.43 12.13
CA ASN A 157 -5.79 -1.50 11.73
C ASN A 157 -5.96 -0.40 12.79
N ARG A 158 -5.35 0.76 12.55
CA ARG A 158 -5.40 1.91 13.47
C ARG A 158 -6.80 2.55 13.53
N ASP A 159 -7.61 2.36 12.50
CA ASP A 159 -9.01 2.84 12.47
C ASP A 159 -9.97 1.90 13.21
N ALA A 160 -9.49 0.74 13.66
CA ALA A 160 -10.26 -0.23 14.43
C ALA A 160 -10.44 0.21 15.89
N VAL A 161 -11.13 1.32 16.11
CA VAL A 161 -11.61 1.76 17.43
C VAL A 161 -12.82 0.92 17.84
N PRO A 162 -12.78 0.15 18.96
CA PRO A 162 -13.88 -0.70 19.39
C PRO A 162 -15.22 0.05 19.48
N GLY A 163 -16.27 -0.49 18.86
CA GLY A 163 -17.60 0.12 18.83
C GLY A 163 -17.78 1.22 17.79
N SER A 164 -16.74 1.57 17.01
CA SER A 164 -16.88 2.56 15.95
C SER A 164 -17.79 2.09 14.81
N VAL A 165 -18.44 3.06 14.15
CA VAL A 165 -19.21 2.83 12.92
C VAL A 165 -18.32 2.22 11.84
N TRP A 166 -17.04 2.62 11.79
CA TRP A 166 -16.04 2.10 10.85
C TRP A 166 -15.81 0.60 10.98
N ILE A 167 -15.68 0.06 12.20
CA ILE A 167 -15.53 -1.39 12.40
C ILE A 167 -16.78 -2.14 11.92
N LYS A 168 -17.98 -1.58 12.15
CA LYS A 168 -19.22 -2.20 11.67
C LYS A 168 -19.25 -2.21 10.14
N MET A 169 -18.93 -1.09 9.50
CA MET A 169 -18.88 -0.98 8.04
C MET A 169 -17.84 -1.92 7.42
N LEU A 170 -16.63 -2.01 7.98
CA LEU A 170 -15.61 -2.96 7.53
C LEU A 170 -16.10 -4.41 7.67
N ARG A 171 -16.71 -4.77 8.82
CA ARG A 171 -17.27 -6.11 9.00
C ARG A 171 -18.34 -6.43 7.98
N ASP A 172 -19.23 -5.47 7.70
CA ASP A 172 -20.28 -5.60 6.70
C ASP A 172 -19.71 -5.75 5.29
N TYR A 173 -18.69 -4.97 4.95
CA TYR A 173 -17.95 -5.08 3.69
C TYR A 173 -17.25 -6.44 3.52
N GLN A 174 -16.67 -6.96 4.60
CA GLN A 174 -15.97 -8.25 4.58
C GLN A 174 -16.91 -9.44 4.40
N ARG A 175 -18.21 -9.32 4.72
CA ARG A 175 -19.19 -10.35 4.41
C ARG A 175 -19.29 -10.52 2.89
N GLY A 176 -19.18 -11.76 2.43
CA GLY A 176 -19.18 -12.08 1.00
C GLY A 176 -17.81 -11.96 0.33
N THR A 177 -16.75 -11.61 1.06
CA THR A 177 -15.36 -11.61 0.54
C THR A 177 -14.60 -12.90 0.85
N GLU A 178 -15.25 -13.90 1.45
CA GLU A 178 -14.63 -15.16 1.88
C GLU A 178 -14.02 -15.96 0.72
N HIS A 179 -14.60 -15.83 -0.48
CA HIS A 179 -14.15 -16.51 -1.69
C HIS A 179 -12.90 -15.88 -2.32
N LEU A 180 -12.53 -14.65 -1.91
CA LEU A 180 -11.38 -13.95 -2.43
C LEU A 180 -10.10 -14.43 -1.75
N ASN A 181 -9.57 -15.57 -2.22
CA ASN A 181 -8.40 -16.22 -1.63
C ASN A 181 -7.11 -15.72 -2.32
N PRO A 182 -6.24 -14.94 -1.64
CA PRO A 182 -4.99 -14.47 -2.23
C PRO A 182 -3.87 -15.52 -2.28
N TRP A 183 -4.02 -16.68 -1.62
CA TRP A 183 -3.06 -17.79 -1.71
C TRP A 183 -3.24 -18.62 -2.97
N ILE A 184 -4.46 -18.74 -3.50
CA ILE A 184 -4.74 -19.56 -4.69
C ILE A 184 -4.72 -18.67 -5.92
N ASN A 185 -3.77 -18.88 -6.83
CA ASN A 185 -3.73 -18.14 -8.08
C ASN A 185 -4.59 -18.88 -9.11
N PRO A 186 -5.56 -18.22 -9.76
CA PRO A 186 -6.29 -18.86 -10.85
C PRO A 186 -5.39 -19.25 -12.03
N ASN A 187 -4.17 -18.67 -12.13
CA ASN A 187 -3.14 -19.11 -13.07
C ASN A 187 -2.20 -20.19 -12.53
N ASP A 188 -2.17 -20.43 -11.20
CA ASP A 188 -1.47 -21.57 -10.59
C ASP A 188 -2.43 -22.76 -10.52
N GLY A 189 -2.94 -23.16 -11.69
CA GLY A 189 -3.50 -24.48 -11.91
C GLY A 189 -4.89 -24.78 -11.31
N LYS A 190 -5.67 -25.51 -12.11
CA LYS A 190 -6.81 -26.35 -11.71
C LYS A 190 -6.49 -27.42 -10.63
N TYR A 191 -5.37 -27.32 -9.91
CA TYR A 191 -4.84 -28.39 -9.06
C TYR A 191 -4.59 -28.01 -7.59
N ASP A 192 -4.70 -26.73 -7.21
CA ASP A 192 -4.62 -26.32 -5.80
C ASP A 192 -6.01 -26.15 -5.16
N LEU A 193 -6.83 -27.20 -5.29
CA LEU A 193 -7.89 -27.42 -4.30
C LEU A 193 -7.25 -28.04 -3.06
N PRO A 194 -7.59 -27.58 -1.84
CA PRO A 194 -7.09 -28.21 -0.63
C PRO A 194 -7.49 -29.68 -0.65
N ARG A 195 -6.50 -30.58 -0.65
CA ARG A 195 -6.75 -31.99 -0.34
C ARG A 195 -7.41 -32.02 1.03
N SER A 196 -8.70 -32.34 1.05
CA SER A 196 -9.42 -32.76 2.24
C SER A 196 -8.55 -33.78 2.98
N PHE A 197 -8.19 -33.49 4.22
CA PHE A 197 -7.66 -34.50 5.12
C PHE A 197 -8.78 -35.52 5.40
N PRO A 198 -8.60 -36.81 5.12
CA PRO A 198 -9.48 -37.81 5.70
C PRO A 198 -9.08 -37.97 7.17
N GLU A 199 -9.98 -37.59 8.07
CA GLU A 199 -9.89 -38.03 9.46
C GLU A 199 -10.13 -39.55 9.50
N LEU A 200 -9.19 -40.20 10.19
CA LEU A 200 -9.19 -41.61 10.54
C LEU A 200 -10.42 -41.96 11.38
N VAL A 201 -11.17 -42.98 10.97
CA VAL A 201 -11.87 -43.93 11.85
C VAL A 201 -11.64 -45.33 11.30
#